data_AF-A0A7J3X9G2-F1
#
_entry.id   AF-A0A7J3X9G2-F1
#
_cell.length_a   1.000
_cell.length_b   1.000
_cell.length_c   1.000
_cell.angle_alpha   90.00
_cell.angle_beta   90.00
_cell.angle_gamma   90.00
#
_symmetry.space_group_name_H-M   'P 1'
#
loop_
_entity.id
_entity.type
_entity.pdbx_description
1 polymer ?
#
loop_
_entity_poly.entity_id
_entity_poly.type
_entity_poly.pdbx_seq_one_letter_code
_entity_poly.pdbx_strand_id
1 'polypeptide(L)'
;MARALVEVTLAGAGEKIALALRSGETAELVIVNKDPQHVMCEVAVNHLSGVLSSLIAVELGDERLYLGKSSKAGESISAEIEPGGTRILRVRFIAPPNRSDYVQLGLEVRLHLSITTTTKEKASQGAQAAPKLLPTLVHEKT
;
A
#
# COMPACT_ATOMS: atom_id res chain seq x y z
N MET A 1 -5.42 -17.28 18.08
CA MET A 1 -5.43 -15.80 17.94
C MET A 1 -5.33 -15.48 16.47
N ALA A 2 -6.23 -14.66 15.94
CA ALA A 2 -6.21 -14.30 14.53
C ALA A 2 -4.96 -13.47 14.17
N ARG A 3 -4.39 -13.73 12.98
CA ARG A 3 -3.20 -13.07 12.45
C ARG A 3 -3.33 -12.82 10.95
N ALA A 4 -2.80 -11.69 10.49
CA ALA A 4 -2.57 -11.41 9.09
C ALA A 4 -1.07 -11.23 8.83
N LEU A 5 -0.53 -11.93 7.84
CA LEU A 5 0.76 -11.61 7.26
C LEU A 5 0.54 -10.74 6.03
N VAL A 6 1.06 -9.52 6.07
CA VAL A 6 0.96 -8.55 4.99
C VAL A 6 2.35 -8.37 4.40
N GLU A 7 2.46 -8.61 3.11
CA GLU A 7 3.66 -8.38 2.33
C GLU A 7 3.41 -7.23 1.38
N VAL A 8 4.23 -6.18 1.46
CA VAL A 8 4.14 -5.01 0.58
C VAL A 8 5.39 -4.95 -0.27
N THR A 9 5.25 -4.93 -1.58
CA THR A 9 6.36 -4.83 -2.54
C THR A 9 6.28 -3.52 -3.31
N LEU A 10 7.39 -2.78 -3.41
CA LEU A 10 7.49 -1.63 -4.31
C LEU A 10 7.98 -2.09 -5.68
N ALA A 11 7.12 -1.99 -6.68
CA ALA A 11 7.45 -2.32 -8.06
C ALA A 11 8.62 -1.45 -8.57
N GLY A 12 9.58 -2.08 -9.26
CA GLY A 12 10.75 -1.41 -9.81
C GLY A 12 11.90 -1.14 -8.83
N ALA A 13 11.65 -1.18 -7.51
CA ALA A 13 12.70 -1.03 -6.49
C ALA A 13 13.20 -2.37 -5.92
N GLY A 14 12.43 -3.46 -6.12
CA GLY A 14 12.73 -4.75 -5.50
C GLY A 14 12.64 -4.74 -3.96
N GLU A 15 12.14 -3.64 -3.39
CA GLU A 15 11.97 -3.45 -1.96
C GLU A 15 10.70 -4.17 -1.51
N LYS A 16 10.83 -4.97 -0.45
CA LYS A 16 9.75 -5.79 0.10
C LYS A 16 9.73 -5.68 1.62
N ILE A 17 8.55 -5.41 2.16
CA ILE A 17 8.31 -5.24 3.58
C ILE A 17 7.29 -6.29 4.02
N ALA A 18 7.64 -7.09 5.01
CA ALA A 18 6.74 -8.08 5.60
C ALA A 18 6.30 -7.61 6.99
N LEU A 19 5.00 -7.65 7.25
CA LEU A 19 4.34 -7.18 8.45
C LEU A 19 3.46 -8.30 9.00
N ALA A 20 3.47 -8.48 10.32
CA ALA A 20 2.58 -9.40 11.00
C ALA A 20 1.61 -8.61 11.87
N LEU A 21 0.34 -8.61 11.50
CA LEU A 21 -0.73 -7.92 12.21
C LEU A 21 -1.55 -8.91 13.04
N ARG A 22 -1.89 -8.49 14.26
CA ARG A 22 -2.91 -9.12 15.11
C ARG A 22 -4.25 -8.41 14.91
N SER A 23 -5.34 -9.04 15.34
CA SER A 23 -6.65 -8.41 15.27
C SER A 23 -6.64 -7.07 15.99
N GLY A 24 -7.13 -6.02 15.32
CA GLY A 24 -7.16 -4.64 15.80
C GLY A 24 -5.92 -3.81 15.42
N GLU A 25 -4.81 -4.44 15.01
CA GLU A 25 -3.59 -3.73 14.66
C GLU A 25 -3.68 -3.07 13.27
N THR A 26 -2.99 -1.94 13.14
CA THR A 26 -2.81 -1.20 11.90
C THR A 26 -1.32 -1.02 11.66
N ALA A 27 -0.87 -1.26 10.43
CA ALA A 27 0.44 -0.85 9.97
C ALA A 27 0.31 0.35 9.03
N GLU A 28 1.27 1.27 9.14
CA GLU A 28 1.39 2.43 8.26
C GLU A 28 2.71 2.34 7.49
N LEU A 29 2.67 2.62 6.18
CA LEU A 29 3.84 2.74 5.34
C LEU A 29 3.83 4.11 4.66
N VAL A 30 4.94 4.83 4.79
CA VAL A 30 5.07 6.16 4.18
C VAL A 30 5.65 5.99 2.77
N ILE A 31 4.90 6.51 1.80
CA ILE A 31 5.28 6.57 0.39
C ILE A 31 5.64 8.02 0.09
N VAL A 32 6.90 8.25 -0.28
CA VAL A 32 7.43 9.58 -0.56
C VAL A 32 7.65 9.73 -2.06
N ASN A 33 7.04 10.74 -2.67
CA ASN A 33 7.35 11.10 -4.04
C ASN A 33 8.62 11.94 -4.07
N LYS A 34 9.70 11.35 -4.59
CA LYS A 34 10.99 12.05 -4.82
C LYS A 34 11.17 12.50 -6.27
N ASP A 35 10.22 12.19 -7.13
CA ASP A 35 10.23 12.62 -8.51
C ASP A 35 9.82 14.11 -8.59
N PRO A 36 10.43 14.91 -9.47
CA PRO A 36 10.00 16.30 -9.70
C PRO A 36 8.61 16.41 -10.32
N GLN A 37 8.00 15.31 -10.77
CA GLN A 37 6.66 15.27 -11.36
C GLN A 37 5.64 14.67 -10.41
N HIS A 38 4.36 14.87 -10.75
CA HIS A 38 3.25 14.19 -10.09
C HIS A 38 3.35 12.69 -10.34
N VAL A 39 3.08 11.91 -9.30
CA VAL A 39 3.10 10.45 -9.38
C VAL A 39 1.73 9.92 -8.95
N MET A 40 1.15 9.07 -9.79
CA MET A 40 0.04 8.20 -9.41
C MET A 40 0.59 6.99 -8.67
N CYS A 41 0.23 6.87 -7.40
CA CYS A 41 0.55 5.70 -6.58
C CYS A 41 -0.63 4.73 -6.63
N GLU A 42 -0.45 3.58 -7.25
CA GLU A 42 -1.42 2.48 -7.25
C GLU A 42 -0.98 1.43 -6.20
N VAL A 43 -1.94 0.94 -5.42
CA VAL A 43 -1.76 -0.19 -4.51
C VAL A 43 -2.70 -1.30 -4.95
N ALA A 44 -2.14 -2.39 -5.47
CA ALA A 44 -2.87 -3.52 -6.00
C ALA A 44 -2.72 -4.75 -5.11
N VAL A 45 -3.79 -5.54 -4.99
CA VAL A 45 -3.77 -6.84 -4.32
C VAL A 45 -3.22 -7.88 -5.28
N ASN A 46 -1.97 -8.29 -5.07
CA ASN A 46 -1.34 -9.35 -5.87
C ASN A 46 -1.80 -10.74 -5.45
N HIS A 47 -2.04 -10.93 -4.15
CA HIS A 47 -2.40 -12.22 -3.59
C HIS A 47 -3.21 -12.03 -2.31
N LEU A 48 -4.26 -12.84 -2.15
CA LEU A 48 -5.04 -12.91 -0.91
C LEU A 48 -5.41 -14.37 -0.67
N SER A 49 -5.01 -14.92 0.48
CA SER A 49 -5.34 -16.29 0.86
C SER A 49 -5.54 -16.45 2.36
N GLY A 50 -6.07 -17.61 2.75
CA GLY A 50 -6.34 -17.97 4.15
C GLY A 50 -7.82 -17.94 4.51
N VAL A 51 -8.10 -17.94 5.82
CA VAL A 51 -9.47 -17.99 6.35
C VAL A 51 -10.02 -16.57 6.49
N LEU A 52 -10.82 -16.15 5.51
CA LEU A 52 -11.31 -14.77 5.34
C LEU A 52 -12.65 -14.50 6.04
N SER A 53 -12.89 -15.09 7.22
CA SER A 53 -13.93 -14.58 8.14
C SER A 53 -13.55 -13.24 8.77
N SER A 54 -12.27 -12.88 8.66
CA SER A 54 -11.70 -11.59 9.01
C SER A 54 -11.69 -10.62 7.83
N LEU A 55 -11.60 -9.33 8.13
CA LEU A 55 -11.54 -8.24 7.16
C LEU A 55 -10.19 -7.53 7.25
N ILE A 56 -9.60 -7.20 6.10
CA ILE A 56 -8.44 -6.31 6.00
C ILE A 56 -8.88 -5.03 5.31
N ALA A 57 -8.66 -3.88 5.95
CA ALA A 57 -8.84 -2.59 5.31
C ALA A 57 -7.48 -2.10 4.79
N VAL A 58 -7.42 -1.71 3.53
CA VAL A 58 -6.27 -1.08 2.89
C VAL A 58 -6.67 0.33 2.49
N GLU A 59 -5.91 1.33 2.92
CA GLU A 59 -6.25 2.74 2.70
C GLU A 59 -5.05 3.50 2.14
N LEU A 60 -5.31 4.39 1.19
CA LEU A 60 -4.31 5.26 0.59
C LEU A 60 -4.92 6.65 0.39
N GLY A 61 -4.64 7.57 1.32
CA GLY A 61 -5.30 8.87 1.32
C GLY A 61 -6.79 8.72 1.63
N ASP A 62 -7.65 9.21 0.74
CA ASP A 62 -9.12 9.12 0.86
C ASP A 62 -9.68 7.83 0.25
N GLU A 63 -8.86 7.07 -0.49
CA GLU A 63 -9.26 5.81 -1.12
C GLU A 63 -9.12 4.62 -0.17
N ARG A 64 -10.05 3.68 -0.29
CA ARG A 64 -10.15 2.54 0.62
C ARG A 64 -10.65 1.28 -0.05
N LEU A 65 -9.99 0.17 0.29
CA LEU A 65 -10.34 -1.18 -0.11
C LEU A 65 -10.63 -2.04 1.12
N TYR A 66 -11.72 -2.81 1.06
CA TYR A 66 -12.07 -3.78 2.10
C TYR A 66 -11.94 -5.19 1.55
N LEU A 67 -11.00 -5.94 2.11
CA LEU A 67 -10.68 -7.29 1.70
C LEU A 67 -11.28 -8.30 2.67
N GLY A 68 -12.14 -9.17 2.18
CA GLY A 68 -12.79 -10.23 2.94
C GLY A 68 -13.02 -11.49 2.10
N LYS A 69 -13.94 -12.35 2.54
CA LYS A 69 -14.20 -13.66 1.92
C LYS A 69 -14.42 -13.66 0.41
N SER A 70 -15.01 -12.59 -0.13
CA SER A 70 -15.36 -12.49 -1.55
C SER A 70 -14.31 -11.76 -2.38
N SER A 71 -13.30 -11.19 -1.73
CA SER A 71 -12.28 -10.38 -2.40
C SER A 71 -11.31 -11.23 -3.19
N LYS A 72 -10.76 -10.67 -4.25
CA LYS A 72 -9.86 -11.36 -5.19
C LYS A 72 -8.61 -10.54 -5.45
N ALA A 73 -7.57 -11.24 -5.89
CA ALA A 73 -6.41 -10.56 -6.47
C ALA A 73 -6.84 -9.70 -7.67
N GLY A 74 -6.15 -8.58 -7.88
CA GLY A 74 -6.42 -7.59 -8.92
C GLY A 74 -7.26 -6.39 -8.48
N GLU A 75 -7.83 -6.40 -7.27
CA GLU A 75 -8.43 -5.18 -6.69
C GLU A 75 -7.32 -4.15 -6.39
N SER A 76 -7.55 -2.88 -6.73
CA SER A 76 -6.58 -1.81 -6.49
C SER A 76 -7.24 -0.49 -6.08
N ILE A 77 -6.47 0.35 -5.40
CA ILE A 77 -6.77 1.75 -5.09
C ILE A 77 -5.61 2.61 -5.54
N SER A 78 -5.86 3.87 -5.89
CA SER A 78 -4.80 4.77 -6.34
C SER A 78 -4.97 6.19 -5.81
N ALA A 79 -3.85 6.86 -5.57
CA ALA A 79 -3.85 8.25 -5.12
C ALA A 79 -2.69 9.01 -5.77
N GLU A 80 -2.95 10.26 -6.10
CA GLU A 80 -1.92 11.16 -6.62
C GLU A 80 -1.03 11.69 -5.48
N ILE A 81 0.27 11.79 -5.77
CA ILE A 81 1.29 12.33 -4.89
C ILE A 81 2.02 13.46 -5.63
N GLU A 82 1.87 14.67 -5.11
CA GLU A 82 2.59 15.87 -5.55
C GLU A 82 4.12 15.67 -5.48
N PRO A 83 4.91 16.43 -6.28
CA PRO A 83 6.37 16.45 -6.14
C PRO A 83 6.82 16.77 -4.70
N GLY A 84 7.68 15.94 -4.12
CA GLY A 84 8.11 16.06 -2.72
C GLY A 84 7.02 15.71 -1.69
N GLY A 85 5.82 15.37 -2.14
CA GLY A 85 4.68 15.00 -1.32
C GLY A 85 4.79 13.60 -0.74
N THR A 86 3.88 13.29 0.19
CA THR A 86 3.81 11.98 0.83
C THR A 86 2.37 11.46 0.88
N ARG A 87 2.25 10.13 0.86
CA ARG A 87 1.03 9.40 1.18
C ARG A 87 1.33 8.33 2.20
N ILE A 88 0.32 7.99 3.00
CA ILE A 88 0.39 6.92 3.99
C ILE A 88 -0.50 5.79 3.48
N LEU A 89 0.10 4.63 3.26
CA LEU A 89 -0.61 3.38 3.05
C LEU A 89 -0.90 2.79 4.43
N ARG A 90 -2.19 2.64 4.77
CA ARG A 90 -2.60 1.97 6.01
C ARG A 90 -3.14 0.59 5.70
N VAL A 91 -2.73 -0.39 6.50
CA VAL A 91 -3.27 -1.75 6.44
C VAL A 91 -3.73 -2.16 7.82
N ARG A 92 -5.04 -2.36 7.99
CA ARG A 92 -5.67 -2.70 9.26
C ARG A 92 -6.29 -4.08 9.19
N PHE A 93 -6.04 -4.90 10.21
CA PHE A 93 -6.62 -6.24 10.31
C PHE A 93 -7.71 -6.30 11.38
N ILE A 94 -8.91 -6.74 11.00
CA ILE A 94 -10.09 -6.81 11.86
C ILE A 94 -10.62 -8.24 11.81
N ALA A 95 -10.39 -9.00 12.89
CA ALA A 95 -10.91 -10.36 13.02
C ALA A 95 -12.05 -10.43 14.05
N PRO A 96 -13.10 -11.24 13.81
CA PRO A 96 -14.12 -11.52 14.81
C PRO A 96 -13.52 -12.11 16.10
N PRO A 97 -14.12 -11.85 17.27
CA PRO A 97 -13.67 -12.45 18.52
C PRO A 97 -13.75 -13.99 18.46
N ASN A 98 -12.84 -14.66 19.16
CA ASN A 98 -12.75 -16.12 19.28
C ASN A 98 -12.43 -16.91 17.99
N ARG A 99 -12.00 -16.22 16.93
CA ARG A 99 -11.49 -16.87 15.71
C ARG A 99 -9.95 -16.94 15.72
N SER A 100 -9.42 -18.04 15.20
CA SER A 100 -7.99 -18.19 14.90
C SER A 100 -7.79 -18.14 13.40
N ASP A 101 -8.15 -17.00 12.81
CA ASP A 101 -8.01 -16.78 11.38
C ASP A 101 -6.53 -16.51 11.06
N TYR A 102 -6.09 -17.06 9.94
CA TYR A 102 -4.78 -16.78 9.39
C TYR A 102 -4.97 -16.31 7.96
N VAL A 103 -4.56 -15.08 7.69
CA VAL A 103 -4.69 -14.42 6.39
C VAL A 103 -3.31 -14.06 5.86
N GLN A 104 -3.08 -14.28 4.58
CA GLN A 104 -1.90 -13.80 3.87
C GLN A 104 -2.34 -12.83 2.78
N LEU A 105 -1.78 -11.62 2.81
CA LEU A 105 -2.06 -10.55 1.86
C LEU A 105 -0.74 -10.11 1.22
N GLY A 106 -0.70 -10.11 -0.11
CA GLY A 106 0.34 -9.48 -0.90
C GLY A 106 -0.20 -8.21 -1.56
N LEU A 107 0.45 -7.08 -1.28
CA LEU A 107 0.22 -5.78 -1.89
C LEU A 107 1.40 -5.41 -2.77
N GLU A 108 1.12 -4.86 -3.94
CA GLU A 108 2.11 -4.26 -4.81
C GLU A 108 1.83 -2.77 -4.95
N VAL A 109 2.83 -1.97 -4.60
CA VAL A 109 2.82 -0.52 -4.77
C VAL A 109 3.50 -0.21 -6.10
N ARG A 110 2.78 0.45 -7.00
CA ARG A 110 3.31 0.94 -8.28
C ARG A 110 3.27 2.45 -8.29
N LEU A 111 4.34 3.05 -8.76
CA LEU A 111 4.46 4.49 -8.93
C LEU A 111 4.55 4.78 -10.43
N HIS A 112 3.55 5.47 -10.95
CA HIS A 112 3.48 5.87 -12.34
C HIS A 112 3.57 7.39 -12.43
N LEU A 113 4.40 7.91 -13.34
CA LEU A 113 4.38 9.34 -13.62
C LEU A 113 3.00 9.73 -14.15
N SER A 114 2.35 10.67 -13.49
CA SER A 114 1.12 11.26 -13.99
C SER A 114 1.51 12.13 -15.17
N ILE A 115 1.23 11.68 -16.40
CA ILE A 115 1.40 12.52 -17.58
C ILE A 115 0.24 13.52 -17.56
N THR A 116 0.44 14.66 -16.90
CA THR A 116 -0.34 15.85 -17.19
C THR A 116 -0.06 16.19 -18.65
N THR A 117 -1.10 16.11 -19.49
CA THR A 117 -1.08 16.60 -20.87
C THR A 117 -0.86 18.11 -20.83
N THR A 118 0.40 18.50 -20.66
CA THR A 118 0.85 19.87 -20.79
C THR A 118 1.55 19.95 -22.13
N THR A 119 0.94 20.72 -23.01
CA THR A 119 1.42 21.13 -24.32
C THR A 119 2.93 21.37 -24.30
N LYS A 120 3.65 20.73 -25.23
CA LYS A 120 5.08 20.87 -25.58
C LYS A 120 5.83 21.99 -24.83
N GLU A 121 6.77 21.62 -23.97
CA GLU A 121 8.06 22.32 -23.94
C GLU A 121 9.20 21.41 -23.46
N LYS A 122 10.37 21.68 -24.03
CA LYS A 122 11.53 20.80 -24.17
C LYS A 122 12.57 21.16 -23.11
N ALA A 123 13.01 20.22 -22.25
CA ALA A 123 14.37 20.23 -21.69
C ALA A 123 14.71 19.02 -20.78
N SER A 124 15.77 18.32 -21.18
CA SER A 124 16.91 17.85 -20.37
C SER A 124 16.71 16.75 -19.31
N GLN A 125 17.20 15.56 -19.66
CA GLN A 125 17.42 14.41 -18.78
C GLN A 125 18.52 14.71 -17.73
N GLY A 126 18.13 14.68 -16.46
CA GLY A 126 19.02 14.60 -15.30
C GLY A 126 18.79 13.28 -14.56
N ALA A 127 19.86 12.68 -14.03
CA ALA A 127 19.87 11.34 -13.44
C ALA A 127 18.79 11.13 -12.36
N GLN A 128 17.91 10.15 -12.61
CA GLN A 128 16.74 9.82 -11.80
C GLN A 128 17.17 9.00 -10.58
N ALA A 129 17.04 9.57 -9.38
CA ALA A 129 17.24 8.85 -8.13
C ALA A 129 15.99 8.02 -7.82
N ALA A 130 16.17 6.71 -7.60
CA ALA A 130 15.06 5.78 -7.39
C ALA A 130 14.21 6.15 -6.14
N PRO A 131 12.87 5.97 -6.20
CA PRO A 131 12.00 6.11 -5.04
C PRO A 131 12.39 5.12 -3.94
N LYS A 132 12.24 5.52 -2.68
CA LYS A 132 12.64 4.74 -1.49
C LYS A 132 11.46 4.71 -0.52
N LEU A 133 11.04 3.53 -0.06
CA LEU A 133 10.07 3.43 1.02
C LEU A 133 10.77 3.64 2.36
N LEU A 134 10.06 4.25 3.30
CA LEU A 134 10.51 4.37 4.69
C LEU A 134 9.40 3.76 5.58
N PRO A 135 9.57 2.54 6.11
CA PRO A 135 8.59 1.96 7.00
C PRO A 135 8.57 2.71 8.34
N THR A 136 7.37 3.09 8.80
CA THR A 136 7.17 3.64 10.15
C THR A 136 6.04 2.87 10.82
N LEU A 137 6.37 1.99 11.78
CA LEU A 137 5.37 1.26 12.55
C LEU A 137 4.83 2.15 13.67
N VAL A 138 3.56 2.52 13.59
CA VAL A 138 2.86 3.24 14.67
C VAL A 138 2.01 2.22 15.46
N HIS A 139 2.34 2.04 16.74
CA HIS A 139 1.50 1.31 17.69
C HIS A 139 0.61 2.33 18.41
N GLU A 140 -0.69 2.34 18.15
CA GLU A 140 -1.64 2.98 19.06
C GLU A 140 -2.00 1.99 20.17
N LYS A 141 -1.61 2.33 21.40
CA LYS A 141 -2.15 1.68 22.60
C LYS A 141 -3.57 2.21 22.80
N THR A 142 -4.57 1.36 22.59
CA THR A 142 -5.87 1.53 23.23
C THR A 142 -5.83 0.96 24.65
#